data_AF-A0A1H3F9S5-F1
#
_entry.id   AF-A0A1H3F9S5-F1
#
_cell.length_a   1.000
_cell.length_b   1.000
_cell.length_c   1.000
_cell.angle_alpha   90.00
_cell.angle_beta   90.00
_cell.angle_gamma   90.00
#
_symmetry.space_group_name_H-M   'P 1'
#
loop_
_entity.id
_entity.type
_entity.pdbx_description
1 polymer ?
#
loop_
_entity_poly.entity_id
_entity_poly.type
_entity_poly.pdbx_seq_one_letter_code
_entity_poly.pdbx_strand_id
1 'polypeptide(L)'
;MSMIQIIKQAAIEAVENSSPMSIAYGTVTKINPLEINVEQRMNIKGNMILLTSNVIDSEVEVEINDMTEEALTSPYNHKHEYKGTKKHIHKKGLKVGEKVLLIRVQGGQKYIVLDRLVSA
;
A
#
# COMPACT_ATOMS: atom_id res chain seq x y z
N MET A 1 4.66 -43.58 -8.13
CA MET A 1 3.68 -42.84 -7.30
C MET A 1 2.46 -43.72 -7.08
N SER A 2 1.92 -43.78 -5.87
CA SER A 2 0.66 -44.47 -5.56
C SER A 2 -0.53 -43.72 -6.18
N MET A 3 -1.61 -44.43 -6.53
CA MET A 3 -2.84 -43.81 -7.04
C MET A 3 -3.43 -42.77 -6.06
N ILE A 4 -3.26 -42.98 -4.76
CA ILE A 4 -3.62 -41.99 -3.72
C ILE A 4 -2.79 -40.71 -3.85
N GLN A 5 -1.50 -40.81 -4.21
CA GLN A 5 -0.66 -39.62 -4.41
C GLN A 5 -1.10 -38.85 -5.66
N ILE A 6 -1.49 -39.53 -6.73
CA ILE A 6 -2.00 -38.90 -7.96
C ILE A 6 -3.31 -38.15 -7.67
N ILE A 7 -4.24 -38.75 -6.93
CA ILE A 7 -5.51 -38.10 -6.56
C ILE A 7 -5.26 -36.87 -5.69
N LYS A 8 -4.36 -36.97 -4.71
CA LYS A 8 -3.96 -35.81 -3.87
C LYS A 8 -3.34 -34.69 -4.71
N GLN A 9 -2.46 -35.04 -5.64
CA GLN A 9 -1.81 -34.08 -6.52
C GLN A 9 -2.82 -33.38 -7.44
N ALA A 10 -3.71 -34.14 -8.09
CA ALA A 10 -4.77 -33.58 -8.93
C ALA A 10 -5.71 -32.64 -8.16
N ALA A 11 -6.01 -32.96 -6.89
CA ALA A 11 -6.80 -32.09 -6.03
C ALA A 11 -6.11 -30.76 -5.73
N ILE A 12 -4.80 -30.77 -5.45
CA ILE A 12 -4.00 -29.55 -5.22
C ILE A 12 -3.91 -28.72 -6.51
N GLU A 13 -3.60 -29.36 -7.64
CA GLU A 13 -3.50 -28.70 -8.94
C GLU A 13 -4.83 -28.07 -9.38
N ALA A 14 -5.97 -28.72 -9.09
CA ALA A 14 -7.29 -28.15 -9.36
C ALA A 14 -7.51 -26.84 -8.56
N VAL A 15 -7.05 -26.79 -7.31
CA VAL A 15 -7.12 -25.58 -6.47
C VAL A 15 -6.17 -24.51 -6.99
N GLU A 16 -4.93 -24.84 -7.34
CA GLU A 16 -3.98 -23.87 -7.89
C GLU A 16 -4.47 -23.27 -9.21
N ASN A 17 -5.04 -24.10 -10.10
CA ASN A 17 -5.63 -23.65 -11.35
C ASN A 17 -6.86 -22.76 -11.17
N SER A 18 -7.57 -22.88 -10.04
CA SER A 18 -8.69 -21.98 -9.71
C SER A 18 -8.24 -20.53 -9.42
N SER A 19 -6.92 -20.27 -9.41
CA SER A 19 -6.29 -18.97 -9.13
C SER A 19 -6.93 -18.27 -7.91
N PRO A 20 -6.90 -18.92 -6.73
CA PRO A 20 -7.47 -18.35 -5.52
C PRO A 20 -6.77 -17.05 -5.16
N MET A 21 -7.42 -16.24 -4.31
CA MET A 21 -6.77 -15.03 -3.81
C MET A 21 -5.45 -15.37 -3.14
N SER A 22 -4.37 -14.72 -3.58
CA SER A 22 -3.03 -14.95 -3.06
C SER A 22 -2.36 -13.63 -2.70
N ILE A 23 -1.44 -13.70 -1.74
CA ILE A 23 -0.56 -12.59 -1.40
C ILE A 23 0.63 -12.61 -2.37
N ALA A 24 1.01 -11.44 -2.85
CA ALA A 24 2.21 -11.24 -3.66
C ALA A 24 2.95 -9.99 -3.20
N TYR A 25 4.21 -9.87 -3.60
CA TYR A 25 5.04 -8.71 -3.33
C TYR A 25 5.43 -8.00 -4.62
N GLY A 26 5.44 -6.68 -4.58
CA GLY A 26 5.82 -5.88 -5.74
C GLY A 26 6.76 -4.74 -5.40
N THR A 27 7.40 -4.19 -6.44
CA THR A 27 8.17 -2.96 -6.38
C THR A 27 7.59 -1.96 -7.37
N VAL A 28 7.35 -0.73 -6.92
CA VAL A 28 6.83 0.35 -7.77
C VAL A 28 7.92 0.79 -8.75
N THR A 29 7.66 0.65 -10.05
CA THR A 29 8.62 1.02 -11.11
C THR A 29 8.31 2.40 -11.67
N LYS A 30 7.04 2.81 -11.74
CA LYS A 30 6.59 4.14 -12.20
C LYS A 30 5.33 4.56 -11.45
N ILE A 31 5.12 5.88 -11.32
CA ILE A 31 3.93 6.45 -10.64
C ILE A 31 2.90 7.04 -11.61
N ASN A 32 3.32 7.53 -12.79
CA ASN A 32 2.44 8.15 -13.79
C ASN A 32 2.84 7.71 -15.21
N PRO A 33 2.15 6.73 -15.82
CA PRO A 33 1.12 5.87 -15.21
C PRO A 33 1.71 4.91 -14.17
N LEU A 34 0.91 4.52 -13.16
CA LEU A 34 1.34 3.60 -12.12
C LEU A 34 1.68 2.22 -12.71
N GLU A 35 2.88 1.74 -12.37
CA GLU A 35 3.43 0.47 -12.79
C GLU A 35 4.13 -0.21 -11.61
N ILE A 36 3.80 -1.48 -11.36
CA ILE A 36 4.35 -2.28 -10.27
C ILE A 36 4.89 -3.58 -10.86
N ASN A 37 6.16 -3.90 -10.58
CA ASN A 37 6.73 -5.19 -10.90
C ASN A 37 6.45 -6.17 -9.76
N VAL A 38 5.78 -7.28 -10.06
CA VAL A 38 5.39 -8.31 -9.10
C VAL A 38 6.38 -9.48 -9.18
N GLU A 39 7.06 -9.75 -8.08
CA GLU A 39 7.99 -10.88 -7.90
C GLU A 39 9.01 -11.09 -9.05
N GLN A 40 9.44 -10.03 -9.74
CA GLN A 40 10.32 -10.11 -10.92
C GLN A 40 9.75 -10.94 -12.09
N ARG A 41 8.45 -11.27 -12.07
CA ARG A 41 7.80 -12.09 -13.10
C ARG A 41 7.03 -11.24 -14.11
N MET A 42 6.34 -10.20 -13.64
CA MET A 42 5.45 -9.42 -14.49
C MET A 42 5.28 -7.97 -14.01
N ASN A 43 4.98 -7.07 -14.95
CA ASN A 43 4.66 -5.67 -14.65
C ASN A 43 3.16 -5.46 -14.82
N ILE A 44 2.48 -5.08 -13.74
CA ILE A 44 1.06 -4.71 -13.75
C ILE A 44 0.92 -3.20 -13.94
N LYS A 45 -0.10 -2.79 -14.71
CA LYS A 45 -0.39 -1.39 -15.07
C LYS A 45 -1.68 -0.93 -14.38
N GLY A 46 -1.88 0.38 -14.31
CA GLY A 46 -2.96 1.02 -13.52
C GLY A 46 -4.36 0.39 -13.61
N ASN A 47 -4.82 -0.08 -14.77
CA ASN A 47 -6.14 -0.73 -14.90
C ASN A 47 -6.26 -2.08 -14.18
N MET A 48 -5.13 -2.73 -13.89
CA MET A 48 -5.01 -3.96 -13.13
C MET A 48 -4.75 -3.71 -11.63
N ILE A 49 -4.60 -2.45 -11.21
CA ILE A 49 -4.24 -2.09 -9.84
C ILE A 49 -5.43 -1.42 -9.15
N LEU A 50 -5.79 -1.92 -7.98
CA LEU A 50 -6.73 -1.31 -7.05
C LEU A 50 -5.91 -0.78 -5.86
N LEU A 51 -6.03 0.52 -5.57
CA LEU A 51 -5.32 1.16 -4.47
C LEU A 51 -6.24 1.31 -3.26
N THR A 52 -5.73 1.03 -2.06
CA THR A 52 -6.41 1.32 -0.79
C THR A 52 -6.09 2.74 -0.33
N SER A 53 -6.87 3.24 0.63
CA SER A 53 -6.61 4.54 1.28
C SER A 53 -5.28 4.61 2.04
N ASN A 54 -4.60 3.48 2.26
CA ASN A 54 -3.28 3.45 2.89
C ASN A 54 -2.16 3.91 1.97
N VAL A 55 -2.38 3.89 0.65
CA VAL A 55 -1.35 4.17 -0.37
C VAL A 55 -1.75 5.29 -1.34
N ILE A 56 -2.74 6.11 -0.95
CA ILE A 56 -3.23 7.27 -1.70
C ILE A 56 -3.12 8.51 -0.81
N ASP A 57 -2.80 9.65 -1.41
CA ASP A 57 -2.85 10.94 -0.74
C ASP A 57 -4.29 11.23 -0.28
N SER A 58 -4.47 11.44 1.02
CA SER A 58 -5.78 11.74 1.59
C SER A 58 -5.76 13.07 2.34
N GLU A 59 -6.84 13.83 2.18
CA GLU A 59 -7.11 15.01 3.00
C GLU A 59 -7.82 14.56 4.27
N VAL A 60 -7.29 14.94 5.43
CA VAL A 60 -7.82 14.59 6.74
C VAL A 60 -7.98 15.86 7.56
N GLU A 61 -9.10 16.00 8.26
CA GLU A 61 -9.31 17.05 9.24
C GLU A 61 -8.78 16.59 10.60
N VAL A 62 -7.90 17.38 11.19
CA VAL A 62 -7.28 17.12 12.48
C VAL A 62 -7.71 18.23 13.44
N GLU A 63 -8.28 17.84 14.57
CA GLU A 63 -8.51 18.74 15.69
C GLU A 63 -7.23 18.87 16.49
N ILE A 64 -6.72 20.10 16.61
CA ILE A 64 -5.49 20.39 17.32
C ILE A 64 -5.82 21.12 18.61
N ASN A 65 -5.17 20.71 19.69
CA ASN A 65 -5.28 21.34 21.00
C ASN A 65 -3.90 21.44 21.66
N ASP A 66 -3.04 22.30 21.11
CA ASP A 66 -1.64 22.40 21.53
C ASP A 66 -1.16 23.86 21.65
N MET A 67 0.08 24.04 22.11
CA MET A 67 0.80 25.31 22.17
C MET A 67 2.09 25.20 21.35
N THR A 68 2.52 26.28 20.71
CA THR A 68 3.79 26.29 19.98
C THR A 68 4.99 26.15 20.93
N GLU A 69 6.13 25.76 20.39
CA GLU A 69 7.42 25.93 21.08
C GLU A 69 7.76 27.41 21.27
N GLU A 70 8.74 27.68 22.14
CA GLU A 70 9.17 29.05 22.43
C GLU A 70 9.87 29.68 21.22
N ALA A 71 9.59 30.95 20.97
CA ALA A 71 10.17 31.66 19.85
C ALA A 71 11.71 31.78 19.97
N LEU A 72 12.44 31.09 19.09
CA LEU A 72 13.92 31.07 19.06
C LEU A 72 14.57 32.43 18.83
N THR A 73 13.84 33.39 18.24
CA THR A 73 14.39 34.69 17.82
C THR A 73 13.84 35.88 18.60
N SER A 74 13.04 35.64 19.64
CA SER A 74 12.48 36.70 20.48
C SER A 74 13.29 36.84 21.77
N PRO A 75 13.67 38.06 22.19
CA PRO A 75 14.29 38.29 23.51
C PRO A 75 13.33 37.98 24.68
N TYR A 76 12.04 37.73 24.40
CA TYR A 76 11.05 37.25 25.35
C TYR A 76 10.48 35.91 24.89
N ASN A 77 10.73 34.86 25.67
CA ASN A 77 10.19 33.52 25.45
C ASN A 77 8.68 33.55 25.66
N HIS A 78 7.93 33.26 24.61
CA HIS A 78 6.48 33.10 24.67
C HIS A 78 6.05 31.99 23.72
N LYS A 79 4.87 31.43 23.99
CA LYS A 79 4.21 30.37 23.22
C LYS A 79 2.86 30.87 22.74
N HIS A 80 2.41 30.38 21.60
CA HIS A 80 1.10 30.69 21.03
C HIS A 80 0.17 29.49 21.11
N GLU A 81 -1.11 29.76 21.31
CA GLU A 81 -2.14 28.74 21.25
C GLU A 81 -2.34 28.27 19.81
N TYR A 82 -2.25 26.96 19.60
CA TYR A 82 -2.48 26.31 18.32
C TYR A 82 -3.67 25.36 18.44
N LYS A 83 -4.86 25.92 18.25
CA LYS A 83 -6.14 25.22 18.42
C LYS A 83 -7.02 25.21 17.17
N GLY A 84 -7.91 24.24 17.12
CA GLY A 84 -9.00 24.13 16.15
C GLY A 84 -8.78 23.08 15.07
N THR A 85 -9.78 22.93 14.20
CA THR A 85 -9.75 21.96 13.10
C THR A 85 -8.95 22.49 11.92
N LYS A 86 -7.93 21.74 11.52
CA LYS A 86 -7.07 22.05 10.37
C LYS A 86 -7.13 20.93 9.35
N LYS A 87 -7.11 21.28 8.07
CA LYS A 87 -6.99 20.31 6.98
C LYS A 87 -5.52 19.98 6.75
N HIS A 88 -5.20 18.69 6.82
CA HIS A 88 -3.88 18.15 6.56
C HIS A 88 -3.94 17.21 5.36
N ILE A 89 -2.95 17.32 4.47
CA ILE A 89 -2.76 16.36 3.38
C ILE A 89 -1.77 15.30 3.86
N HIS A 90 -2.26 14.09 4.08
CA HIS A 90 -1.41 12.93 4.32
C HIS A 90 -0.87 12.41 2.99
N LYS A 91 0.41 12.67 2.74
CA LYS A 91 1.12 12.24 1.53
C LYS A 91 1.51 10.76 1.61
N LYS A 92 0.55 9.87 1.35
CA LYS A 92 0.72 8.41 1.37
C LYS A 92 0.83 7.78 -0.02
N GLY A 93 0.82 8.59 -1.08
CA GLY A 93 1.02 8.14 -2.44
C GLY A 93 2.30 7.32 -2.62
N LEU A 94 2.21 6.27 -3.44
CA LEU A 94 3.34 5.41 -3.77
C LEU A 94 4.45 6.18 -4.48
N LYS A 95 5.70 5.80 -4.20
CA LYS A 95 6.91 6.34 -4.85
C LYS A 95 7.69 5.23 -5.55
N VAL A 96 8.45 5.60 -6.58
CA VAL A 96 9.32 4.67 -7.31
C VAL A 96 10.33 4.04 -6.34
N GLY A 97 10.50 2.72 -6.44
CA GLY A 97 11.39 1.93 -5.60
C GLY A 97 10.75 1.38 -4.32
N GLU A 98 9.54 1.81 -3.97
CA GLU A 98 8.85 1.28 -2.78
C GLU A 98 8.39 -0.16 -2.99
N LYS A 99 8.56 -0.98 -1.94
CA LYS A 99 8.04 -2.34 -1.89
C LYS A 99 6.61 -2.33 -1.37
N VAL A 100 5.73 -3.10 -1.99
CA VAL A 100 4.30 -3.13 -1.66
C VAL A 100 3.79 -4.55 -1.45
N LEU A 101 2.81 -4.66 -0.56
CA LEU A 101 2.02 -5.87 -0.34
C LEU A 101 0.80 -5.87 -1.27
N LEU A 102 0.64 -6.94 -2.03
CA LEU A 102 -0.41 -7.10 -3.02
C LEU A 102 -1.30 -8.29 -2.69
N ILE A 103 -2.59 -8.17 -2.97
CA ILE A 103 -3.53 -9.31 -3.03
C ILE A 103 -3.99 -9.49 -4.46
N ARG A 104 -3.79 -10.67 -5.03
CA ARG A 104 -4.37 -11.05 -6.33
C ARG A 104 -5.87 -11.34 -6.15
N VAL A 105 -6.70 -10.76 -7.01
CA VAL A 105 -8.15 -10.99 -7.03
C VAL A 105 -8.46 -12.25 -7.84
N GLN A 106 -9.31 -13.14 -7.30
CA GLN A 106 -9.71 -14.38 -7.96
C GLN A 106 -10.43 -14.11 -9.29
N GLY A 107 -10.19 -14.96 -10.29
CA GLY A 107 -10.86 -14.88 -11.60
C GLY A 107 -10.39 -13.74 -12.51
N GLY A 108 -9.33 -13.01 -12.14
CA GLY A 108 -8.79 -11.91 -12.94
C GLY A 108 -7.29 -11.66 -12.78
N GLN A 109 -6.82 -10.61 -13.46
CA GLN A 109 -5.45 -10.10 -13.39
C GLN A 109 -5.35 -8.85 -12.50
N LYS A 110 -6.36 -8.60 -11.66
CA LYS A 110 -6.37 -7.44 -10.76
C LYS A 110 -5.62 -7.72 -9.48
N TYR A 111 -4.95 -6.70 -8.96
CA TYR A 111 -4.23 -6.71 -7.71
C TYR A 111 -4.67 -5.55 -6.84
N ILE A 112 -4.88 -5.82 -5.55
CA ILE A 112 -5.15 -4.80 -4.53
C ILE A 112 -3.84 -4.50 -3.83
N VAL A 113 -3.40 -3.24 -3.82
CA VAL A 113 -2.27 -2.78 -3.02
C VAL A 113 -2.77 -2.54 -1.60
N LEU A 114 -2.40 -3.39 -0.65
CA LEU A 114 -2.81 -3.26 0.74
C LEU A 114 -2.06 -2.13 1.44
N ASP A 115 -0.73 -2.19 1.38
CA ASP A 115 0.15 -1.22 2.02
C ASP A 115 1.57 -1.29 1.45
N ARG A 116 2.42 -0.35 1.86
CA ARG A 116 3.88 -0.35 1.65
C ARG A 116 4.58 -1.15 2.73
N LEU A 117 5.62 -1.88 2.35
CA LEU A 117 6.47 -2.61 3.27
C LEU A 117 7.55 -1.68 3.83
N VAL A 118 7.76 -1.74 5.14
CA VAL A 118 8.80 -1.01 5.87
C VAL A 118 9.73 -1.99 6.58
N SER A 119 10.97 -1.58 6.85
CA SER A 119 11.89 -2.37 7.68
C SER A 119 11.43 -2.37 9.14
N ALA A 120 11.68 -3.48 9.84
CA ALA A 120 11.53 -3.57 11.30
C ALA A 120 12.58 -2.73 12.04
#